data_AF-A0AAE3G4I0-F1
#
_entry.id   AF-A0AAE3G4I0-F1
#
_cell.length_a   1.000
_cell.length_b   1.000
_cell.length_c   1.000
_cell.angle_alpha   90.00
_cell.angle_beta   90.00
_cell.angle_gamma   90.00
#
_symmetry.space_group_name_H-M   'P 1'
#
loop_
_entity.id
_entity.type
_entity.pdbx_description
1 polymer ?
#
loop_
_entity_poly.entity_id
_entity_poly.type
_entity_poly.pdbx_seq_one_letter_code
_entity_poly.pdbx_strand_id
1 'polypeptide(L)' 'MATVNFSVPDEVKEAFNATFADANKSAIIAALMREAVEREQQRRESRAASARIRARRRHAPVRSVEELGAAREQGRS' A
#
# COMPACT_ATOMS: atom_id res chain seq x y z
N MET A 1 -9.34 -18.26 -19.80
CA MET A 1 -9.17 -16.83 -19.46
C MET A 1 -10.54 -16.28 -19.10
N ALA A 2 -10.69 -15.56 -17.99
CA ALA A 2 -11.98 -14.96 -17.65
C ALA A 2 -12.14 -13.65 -18.44
N THR A 3 -13.34 -13.41 -18.98
CA THR A 3 -13.67 -12.14 -19.64
C THR A 3 -14.26 -11.19 -18.63
N VAL A 4 -13.79 -9.95 -18.60
CA VAL A 4 -14.27 -8.90 -17.72
C VAL A 4 -14.62 -7.68 -18.56
N ASN A 5 -15.82 -7.14 -18.37
CA ASN A 5 -16.31 -5.99 -19.14
C ASN A 5 -16.21 -4.72 -18.28
N PHE A 6 -15.66 -3.65 -18.86
CA PHE A 6 -15.56 -2.33 -18.23
C PHE A 6 -16.08 -1.27 -19.18
N SER A 7 -16.76 -0.27 -18.63
CA SER A 7 -17.05 0.97 -19.34
C SER A 7 -15.92 1.95 -19.09
N VAL A 8 -15.31 2.44 -20.16
CA VAL A 8 -14.28 3.48 -20.13
C VAL A 8 -14.70 4.58 -21.10
N PRO A 9 -14.32 5.85 -20.85
CA PRO A 9 -14.56 6.92 -21.81
C PRO A 9 -13.92 6.61 -23.18
N ASP A 10 -14.57 7.03 -24.26
CA ASP A 10 -14.13 6.72 -25.62
C ASP A 10 -12.74 7.30 -25.89
N GLU A 11 -12.45 8.50 -25.38
CA GLU A 11 -11.15 9.15 -25.52
C GLU A 11 -10.01 8.32 -24.88
N VAL A 12 -10.29 7.64 -23.77
CA VAL A 12 -9.32 6.78 -23.08
C VAL A 12 -9.10 5.50 -23.87
N LYS A 13 -10.19 4.91 -24.39
CA LYS A 13 -10.13 3.70 -25.22
C LYS A 13 -9.34 3.95 -26.51
N GLU A 14 -9.59 5.07 -27.17
CA GLU A 14 -8.90 5.44 -28.41
C GLU A 14 -7.41 5.66 -28.17
N ALA A 15 -7.05 6.47 -27.16
CA ALA A 15 -5.66 6.72 -26.79
C ALA A 15 -4.94 5.40 -26.45
N PHE A 16 -5.54 4.55 -25.61
CA PHE A 16 -4.96 3.27 -25.24
C PHE A 16 -4.76 2.35 -26.46
N ASN A 17 -5.76 2.28 -27.35
CA ASN A 17 -5.67 1.45 -28.55
C ASN A 17 -4.61 1.94 -29.52
N ALA A 18 -4.44 3.26 -29.67
CA ALA A 18 -3.42 3.86 -30.52
C ALA A 18 -2.01 3.66 -29.94
N THR A 19 -1.82 3.89 -28.64
CA THR A 19 -0.52 3.72 -27.97
C THR A 19 -0.03 2.27 -27.97
N PHE A 20 -0.95 1.31 -27.81
CA PHE A 20 -0.63 -0.11 -27.69
C PHE A 20 -1.14 -0.94 -28.87
N ALA A 21 -1.15 -0.38 -30.07
CA ALA A 21 -1.69 -1.02 -31.27
C ALA A 21 -1.04 -2.39 -31.56
N ASP A 22 0.29 -2.48 -31.42
CA ASP A 22 1.09 -3.67 -31.74
C ASP A 22 1.41 -4.55 -30.51
N ALA A 23 0.76 -4.28 -29.38
CA ALA A 23 1.01 -4.99 -28.12
C ALA A 23 -0.19 -5.86 -27.69
N ASN A 24 0.07 -6.85 -26.84
CA ASN A 24 -0.98 -7.62 -26.20
C ASN A 24 -1.69 -6.77 -25.13
N LYS A 25 -2.76 -6.10 -25.55
CA LYS A 25 -3.59 -5.21 -24.72
C LYS A 25 -4.10 -5.90 -23.46
N SER A 26 -4.53 -7.16 -23.56
CA SER A 26 -5.01 -7.94 -22.40
C SER A 26 -3.91 -8.19 -21.38
N ALA A 27 -2.68 -8.43 -21.82
CA ALA A 27 -1.53 -8.59 -20.91
C ALA A 27 -1.19 -7.28 -20.19
N ILE A 28 -1.26 -6.14 -20.90
CA ILE A 28 -1.04 -4.82 -20.30
C ILE A 28 -2.10 -4.53 -19.23
N ILE A 29 -3.38 -4.72 -19.55
CA ILE A 29 -4.47 -4.51 -18.58
C ILE A 29 -4.34 -5.45 -17.39
N ALA A 30 -3.99 -6.72 -17.60
CA ALA A 30 -3.79 -7.67 -16.51
C ALA A 30 -2.63 -7.26 -15.60
N ALA A 31 -1.54 -6.72 -16.15
CA ALA A 31 -0.42 -6.18 -15.37
C ALA A 31 -0.84 -4.96 -14.55
N LEU A 32 -1.57 -4.01 -15.16
CA LEU A 32 -2.08 -2.83 -14.47
C LEU A 32 -3.04 -3.19 -13.33
N MET A 33 -3.92 -4.18 -13.54
CA MET A 33 -4.81 -4.68 -12.50
C MET A 33 -4.03 -5.28 -11.33
N ARG A 34 -2.99 -6.09 -11.62
CA ARG A 34 -2.14 -6.69 -10.59
C ARG A 34 -1.44 -5.62 -9.76
N GLU A 35 -0.83 -4.64 -10.41
CA GLU A 35 -0.16 -3.52 -9.74
C GLU A 35 -1.15 -2.73 -8.87
N ALA A 36 -2.37 -2.51 -9.37
CA ALA A 36 -3.42 -1.84 -8.61
C ALA A 36 -3.83 -2.59 -7.34
N VAL A 37 -3.95 -3.91 -7.43
CA VAL A 37 -4.25 -4.79 -6.29
C VAL A 37 -3.12 -4.75 -5.26
N GLU A 38 -1.87 -4.93 -5.69
CA GLU A 38 -0.69 -4.93 -4.82
C GLU A 38 -0.57 -3.60 -4.06
N ARG A 39 -0.75 -2.47 -4.76
CA ARG A 39 -0.70 -1.14 -4.15
C ARG A 39 -1.77 -0.95 -3.07
N GLU A 40 -2.99 -1.41 -3.31
CA GLU A 40 -4.07 -1.30 -2.33
C GLU A 40 -3.85 -2.26 -1.14
N GLN A 41 -3.29 -3.46 -1.36
CA GLN A 41 -2.89 -4.36 -0.27
C GLN A 41 -1.84 -3.72 0.63
N GLN A 42 -0.75 -3.19 0.06
CA GLN A 42 0.30 -2.51 0.83
C GLN A 42 -0.26 -1.32 1.62
N ARG A 43 -1.16 -0.54 1.00
CA ARG A 43 -1.83 0.58 1.68
C ARG A 43 -2.66 0.12 2.87
N ARG A 44 -3.41 -0.99 2.72
CA ARG A 44 -4.21 -1.58 3.81
C ARG A 44 -3.33 -2.08 4.95
N GLU A 45 -2.25 -2.78 4.62
CA GLU A 45 -1.29 -3.29 5.60
C GLU A 45 -0.63 -2.16 6.39
N SER A 46 -0.17 -1.11 5.71
CA SER A 46 0.41 0.07 6.34
C SER A 46 -0.58 0.77 7.28
N ARG A 47 -1.85 0.91 6.86
CA ARG A 47 -2.92 1.46 7.70
C ARG A 47 -3.18 0.58 8.92
N ALA A 48 -3.25 -0.74 8.74
CA ALA A 48 -3.45 -1.68 9.83
C ALA A 48 -2.28 -1.65 10.83
N ALA A 49 -1.03 -1.59 10.36
CA ALA A 49 0.15 -1.43 11.21
C ALA A 49 0.09 -0.12 12.01
N SER A 50 -0.22 1.00 11.35
CA SER A 50 -0.38 2.30 11.98
C SER A 50 -1.49 2.30 13.04
N ALA A 51 -2.62 1.64 12.77
CA ALA A 51 -3.71 1.50 13.72
C ALA A 51 -3.30 0.66 14.94
N ARG A 52 -2.57 -0.45 14.74
CA ARG A 52 -2.03 -1.28 15.83
C ARG A 52 -1.08 -0.50 16.74
N ILE A 53 -0.17 0.29 16.16
CA ILE A 53 0.77 1.13 16.93
C ILE A 53 0.00 2.15 17.77
N ARG A 54 -0.98 2.85 17.16
CA ARG A 54 -1.82 3.82 17.89
C ARG A 54 -2.62 3.16 19.01
N ALA A 55 -3.18 1.98 18.78
CA ALA A 55 -3.91 1.25 19.80
C ALA A 55 -3.03 0.88 21.00
N ARG A 56 -1.82 0.38 20.74
CA ARG A 56 -0.85 0.07 21.81
C ARG A 56 -0.43 1.31 22.60
N ARG A 57 -0.19 2.44 21.91
CA ARG A 57 0.19 3.70 22.57
C ARG A 57 -0.83 4.20 23.59
N ARG A 58 -2.12 3.95 23.39
CA ARG A 58 -3.17 4.34 24.35
C ARG A 58 -3.03 3.66 25.72
N HIS A 59 -2.44 2.47 25.75
CA HIS A 59 -2.27 1.68 26.96
C HIS A 59 -0.80 1.54 27.36
N ALA A 60 0.11 2.24 26.66
CA ALA A 60 1.53 2.17 26.96
C ALA A 60 1.81 2.92 28.27
N PRO A 61 2.62 2.35 29.18
CA PRO A 61 3.05 3.06 30.36
C PRO A 61 3.87 4.30 29.95
N VAL A 62 3.50 5.45 30.50
CA VAL A 62 4.28 6.68 30.33
C VAL A 62 5.42 6.64 31.34
N ARG A 63 6.66 6.76 30.85
CA ARG A 63 7.87 6.79 31.69
C ARG A 63 8.48 8.18 31.68
N SER A 64 9.01 8.60 32.84
CA SER A 64 9.66 9.91 32.96
C SER A 64 10.99 9.92 32.20
N VAL A 65 11.50 11.13 31.95
CA VAL A 65 12.81 11.30 31.29
C VAL A 65 13.92 10.72 32.16
N GLU A 66 13.82 10.84 33.50
CA GLU A 66 14.81 10.24 34.41
C GLU A 66 14.80 8.71 34.34
N GLU A 67 13.62 8.08 34.36
CA GLU A 67 13.49 6.61 34.23
C GLU A 67 14.11 6.11 32.91
N LEU A 68 13.88 6.84 31.82
CA LEU A 68 14.45 6.52 30.51
C LEU A 68 15.96 6.80 30.42
N GLY A 69 16.47 7.78 31.19
CA GLY A 69 17.90 8.08 31.28
C GLY A 69 18.66 6.95 31.98
N ALA A 70 18.20 6.57 33.18
CA ALA A 70 18.81 5.51 33.98
C ALA A 70 18.86 4.17 33.23
N ALA A 71 17.76 3.79 32.55
CA ALA A 71 17.72 2.56 31.76
C ALA A 71 18.72 2.57 30.57
N ARG A 72 18.94 3.73 29.93
CA ARG A 72 19.90 3.86 28.82
C ARG A 72 21.35 3.76 29.28
N GLU A 73 21.67 4.30 30.45
CA GLU A 73 23.02 4.20 31.02
C GLU A 73 23.34 2.76 31.42
N GLN A 74 22.38 2.06 32.06
CA GLN A 74 22.54 0.65 32.41
C GLN A 74 22.74 -0.27 31.19
N GLY A 75 22.04 0.00 30.07
CA GLY A 75 22.15 -0.82 28.85
C GLY A 75 23.38 -0.52 27.99
N ARG A 76 24.20 0.48 28.34
CA ARG A 76 25.45 0.84 27.64
C ARG A 76 26.71 0.37 28.36
N SER A 77 26.56 -0.17 29.57
CA SER A 77 27.57 -0.94 30.30
C SER A 77 27.67 -2.36 29.75
#